data_AF-A0A514EDW7-F1
#
_entry.id   AF-A0A514EDW7-F1
#
_cell.length_a   1.000
_cell.length_b   1.000
_cell.length_c   1.000
_cell.angle_alpha   90.00
_cell.angle_beta   90.00
_cell.angle_gamma   90.00
#
_symmetry.space_group_name_H-M   'P 1'
#
loop_
_entity.id
_entity.type
_entity.pdbx_description
1 polymer ?
#
loop_
_entity_poly.entity_id
_entity_poly.type
_entity_poly.pdbx_seq_one_letter_code
_entity_poly.pdbx_strand_id
1 'polypeptide(L)'
;MTHEQLLGFARTAMAQRVAQTPAEILGIVREIAALPFLSPKPTEEQVVAVAKQIEREYEVILGPAHTIQASGHRPWLRARAHEIDFRYWNRYRQFMIGGGMSEHVVNAVNAVTDTIVDLAGDPSIPGKWSRRGLVVGHVQSGKTANYLGVINKAVDSGYRLVILIAGVHNNLRSQTQERVDFGFVGRDSDQILSRQINVDRVGVGNINPSFTATAYTSRAYDFARTRAETLERVMNFGGWRQRC
;
A
#
# COMPACT_ATOMS: atom_id res chain seq x y z
N MET A 1 9.41 -36.53 -10.11
CA MET A 1 8.88 -35.20 -10.41
C MET A 1 9.92 -34.17 -10.01
N THR A 2 10.10 -33.09 -10.77
CA THR A 2 11.03 -32.01 -10.40
C THR A 2 10.36 -31.04 -9.44
N HIS A 3 11.18 -30.28 -8.69
CA HIS A 3 10.71 -29.19 -7.82
C HIS A 3 9.79 -28.21 -8.55
N GLU A 4 10.12 -27.85 -9.79
CA GLU A 4 9.32 -26.94 -10.62
C GLU A 4 7.93 -27.51 -10.97
N GLN A 5 7.82 -28.80 -11.26
CA GLN A 5 6.54 -29.44 -11.58
C GLN A 5 5.60 -29.40 -10.37
N LEU A 6 6.09 -29.77 -9.19
CA LEU A 6 5.31 -29.71 -7.95
C LEU A 6 4.91 -28.27 -7.60
N LEU A 7 5.83 -27.32 -7.76
CA LEU A 7 5.56 -25.90 -7.57
C LEU A 7 4.47 -25.38 -8.52
N GLY A 8 4.47 -25.81 -9.79
CA GLY A 8 3.43 -25.44 -10.77
C GLY A 8 2.03 -25.92 -10.38
N PHE A 9 1.91 -27.17 -9.93
CA PHE A 9 0.65 -27.71 -9.41
C PHE A 9 0.21 -27.00 -8.12
N ALA A 10 1.15 -26.78 -7.19
CA ALA A 10 0.88 -26.04 -5.96
C ALA A 10 0.37 -24.61 -6.26
N ARG A 11 1.02 -23.86 -7.16
CA ARG A 11 0.56 -22.52 -7.57
C ARG A 11 -0.85 -22.56 -8.15
N THR A 12 -1.15 -23.53 -9.01
CA THR A 12 -2.48 -23.67 -9.63
C THR A 12 -3.56 -23.95 -8.58
N ALA A 13 -3.27 -24.83 -7.62
CA ALA A 13 -4.18 -25.14 -6.52
C ALA A 13 -4.38 -23.94 -5.57
N MET A 14 -3.31 -23.18 -5.31
CA MET A 14 -3.34 -22.00 -4.45
C MET A 14 -4.08 -20.82 -5.09
N ALA A 15 -4.05 -20.69 -6.43
CA ALA A 15 -4.79 -19.65 -7.15
C ALA A 15 -6.32 -19.75 -6.98
N GLN A 16 -6.85 -20.93 -6.61
CA GLN A 16 -8.28 -21.17 -6.43
C GLN A 16 -8.75 -21.10 -4.97
N ARG A 17 -7.84 -20.89 -4.00
CA ARG A 17 -8.16 -20.96 -2.56
C ARG A 17 -7.79 -19.65 -1.86
N VAL A 18 -8.63 -19.25 -0.91
CA VAL A 18 -8.36 -18.09 -0.05
C VAL A 18 -7.27 -18.47 0.94
N ALA A 19 -6.23 -17.64 1.00
CA ALA A 19 -5.28 -17.45 2.09
C ALA A 19 -5.25 -18.53 3.21
N GLN A 20 -4.19 -19.33 3.23
CA GLN A 20 -3.98 -20.41 4.20
C GLN A 20 -2.74 -20.18 5.09
N THR A 21 -2.82 -20.57 6.37
CA THR A 21 -1.70 -20.56 7.31
C THR A 21 -0.54 -21.44 6.80
N PRO A 22 0.71 -21.24 7.27
CA PRO A 22 1.85 -22.07 6.84
C PRO A 22 1.61 -23.58 6.99
N ALA A 23 0.88 -23.97 8.05
CA ALA A 23 0.50 -25.36 8.30
C ALA A 23 -0.49 -25.90 7.24
N GLU A 24 -1.45 -25.07 6.84
CA GLU A 24 -2.44 -25.41 5.81
C GLU A 24 -1.81 -25.44 4.41
N ILE A 25 -0.91 -24.50 4.08
CA ILE A 25 -0.11 -24.52 2.85
C ILE A 25 0.67 -25.84 2.76
N LEU A 26 1.36 -26.23 3.83
CA LEU A 26 2.08 -27.49 3.88
C LEU A 26 1.13 -28.69 3.70
N GLY A 27 -0.06 -28.64 4.30
CA GLY A 27 -1.12 -29.63 4.10
C GLY A 27 -1.53 -29.79 2.64
N ILE A 28 -1.79 -28.68 1.94
CA ILE A 28 -2.15 -28.70 0.52
C ILE A 28 -1.02 -29.27 -0.33
N VAL A 29 0.22 -28.82 -0.12
CA VAL A 29 1.35 -29.33 -0.93
C VAL A 29 1.55 -30.83 -0.70
N ARG A 30 1.28 -31.33 0.52
CA ARG A 30 1.25 -32.76 0.83
C ARG A 30 0.14 -33.50 0.12
N GLU A 31 -1.09 -32.97 0.10
CA GLU A 31 -2.21 -33.56 -0.64
C GLU A 31 -1.89 -33.69 -2.13
N ILE A 32 -1.30 -32.65 -2.72
CA ILE A 32 -0.86 -32.66 -4.12
C ILE A 32 0.23 -33.72 -4.30
N ALA A 33 1.27 -33.72 -3.47
CA ALA A 33 2.37 -34.68 -3.56
C ALA A 33 1.93 -36.15 -3.38
N ALA A 34 0.78 -36.38 -2.73
CA ALA A 34 0.18 -37.70 -2.55
C ALA A 34 -0.69 -38.18 -3.72
N LEU A 35 -0.92 -37.35 -4.75
CA LEU A 35 -1.77 -37.72 -5.89
C LEU A 35 -1.18 -38.93 -6.65
N PRO A 36 -2.00 -39.95 -6.95
CA PRO A 36 -1.52 -41.26 -7.42
C PRO A 36 -0.88 -41.23 -8.81
N PHE A 37 -1.18 -40.21 -9.62
CA PHE A 37 -0.63 -40.04 -10.96
C PHE A 37 0.73 -39.31 -10.98
N LEU A 38 1.23 -38.82 -9.83
CA LEU A 38 2.52 -38.16 -9.76
C LEU A 38 3.64 -39.19 -9.57
N SER A 39 4.45 -39.38 -10.61
CA SER A 39 5.60 -40.29 -10.58
C SER A 39 6.86 -39.62 -11.17
N PRO A 40 8.04 -39.79 -10.54
CA PRO A 40 8.25 -40.32 -9.19
C PRO A 40 7.69 -39.39 -8.11
N LYS A 41 7.28 -39.98 -6.97
CA LYS A 41 6.76 -39.25 -5.80
C LYS A 41 7.77 -38.21 -5.29
N PRO A 42 7.35 -36.97 -5.00
CA PRO A 42 8.22 -35.98 -4.38
C PRO A 42 8.71 -36.43 -3.00
N THR A 43 9.92 -36.02 -2.61
CA THR A 43 10.42 -36.25 -1.25
C THR A 43 9.82 -35.24 -0.26
N GLU A 44 9.80 -35.56 1.04
CA GLU A 44 9.34 -34.61 2.07
C GLU A 44 10.16 -33.31 2.05
N GLU A 45 11.46 -33.35 1.73
CA GLU A 45 12.27 -32.14 1.58
C GLU A 45 11.77 -31.25 0.43
N GLN A 46 11.41 -31.83 -0.72
CA GLN A 46 10.85 -31.08 -1.85
C GLN A 46 9.48 -30.49 -1.51
N VAL A 47 8.64 -31.24 -0.80
CA VAL A 47 7.33 -30.77 -0.32
C VAL A 47 7.50 -29.57 0.61
N VAL A 48 8.39 -29.66 1.60
CA VAL A 48 8.66 -28.55 2.54
C VAL A 48 9.28 -27.36 1.82
N ALA A 49 10.20 -27.58 0.87
CA ALA A 49 10.81 -26.50 0.09
C ALA A 49 9.79 -25.77 -0.78
N VAL A 50 8.90 -26.50 -1.48
CA VAL A 50 7.80 -25.91 -2.25
C VAL A 50 6.82 -25.19 -1.32
N ALA A 51 6.46 -25.75 -0.17
CA ALA A 51 5.59 -25.09 0.79
C ALA A 51 6.17 -23.77 1.30
N LYS A 52 7.47 -23.72 1.65
CA LYS A 52 8.16 -22.48 2.04
C LYS A 52 8.26 -21.47 0.89
N GLN A 53 8.41 -21.94 -0.33
CA GLN A 53 8.47 -21.07 -1.50
C GLN A 53 7.08 -20.47 -1.80
N ILE A 54 6.02 -21.28 -1.73
CA ILE A 54 4.64 -20.81 -1.81
C ILE A 54 4.32 -19.88 -0.65
N GLU A 55 4.71 -20.21 0.58
CA GLU A 55 4.58 -19.33 1.73
C GLU A 55 5.18 -17.95 1.43
N ARG A 56 6.43 -17.87 0.95
CA ARG A 56 7.07 -16.60 0.53
C ARG A 56 6.35 -15.89 -0.62
N GLU A 57 5.85 -16.63 -1.60
CA GLU A 57 5.11 -16.08 -2.74
C GLU A 57 3.73 -15.54 -2.34
N TYR A 58 3.13 -16.09 -1.28
CA TYR A 58 1.79 -15.78 -0.79
C TYR A 58 1.80 -15.14 0.61
N GLU A 59 2.97 -14.72 1.13
CA GLU A 59 3.25 -14.27 2.52
C GLU A 59 2.66 -12.90 2.87
N VAL A 60 1.50 -12.55 2.32
CA VAL A 60 0.72 -11.41 2.78
C VAL A 60 -0.75 -11.80 2.83
N ILE A 61 -1.06 -12.75 3.71
CA ILE A 61 -2.42 -12.88 4.22
C ILE A 61 -2.60 -11.77 5.23
N LEU A 62 -3.13 -10.65 4.76
CA LEU A 62 -3.83 -9.71 5.62
C LEU A 62 -5.05 -10.48 6.17
N GLY A 63 -4.92 -11.05 7.37
CA GLY A 63 -6.06 -11.65 8.08
C GLY A 63 -7.22 -10.66 8.21
N PRO A 64 -8.43 -11.12 8.56
CA PRO A 64 -9.60 -10.26 8.67
C PRO A 64 -9.30 -9.08 9.60
N ALA A 65 -9.42 -7.85 9.07
CA ALA A 65 -9.19 -6.65 9.84
C ALA A 65 -10.33 -6.45 10.84
N HIS A 66 -10.03 -6.57 12.13
CA HIS A 66 -10.98 -6.22 13.19
C HIS A 66 -11.02 -4.72 13.39
N THR A 67 -12.21 -4.12 13.31
CA THR A 67 -12.40 -2.68 13.46
C THR A 67 -13.21 -2.37 14.70
N ILE A 68 -12.68 -1.53 15.59
CA ILE A 68 -13.41 -0.95 16.71
C ILE A 68 -13.73 0.50 16.32
N GLN A 69 -15.02 0.87 16.36
CA GLN A 69 -15.51 2.16 15.89
C GLN A 69 -16.13 2.95 17.02
N ALA A 70 -15.84 4.25 17.08
CA ALA A 70 -16.58 5.17 17.93
C ALA A 70 -18.01 5.38 17.39
N SER A 71 -18.96 5.63 18.29
CA SER A 71 -20.35 5.93 17.91
C SER A 71 -20.43 7.16 17.00
N GLY A 72 -21.32 7.12 15.99
CA GLY A 72 -21.58 8.25 15.10
C GLY A 72 -20.70 8.31 13.85
N HIS A 73 -19.92 7.26 13.55
CA HIS A 73 -19.36 7.08 12.21
C HIS A 73 -20.47 6.76 11.20
N ARG A 74 -20.41 7.38 10.02
CA ARG A 74 -21.33 7.10 8.91
C ARG A 74 -20.48 6.65 7.72
N PRO A 75 -20.66 5.40 7.24
CA PRO A 75 -19.99 4.96 6.03
C PRO A 75 -20.33 5.88 4.86
N TRP A 76 -19.32 6.25 4.08
CA TRP A 76 -19.45 7.26 3.02
C TRP A 76 -18.69 6.86 1.76
N LEU A 77 -17.53 6.20 1.88
CA LEU A 77 -16.63 6.00 0.75
C LEU A 77 -17.28 5.13 -0.33
N ARG A 78 -17.91 4.01 0.06
CA ARG A 78 -18.59 3.11 -0.88
C ARG A 78 -19.80 3.77 -1.55
N ALA A 79 -20.55 4.60 -0.82
CA ALA A 79 -21.71 5.30 -1.37
C ALA A 79 -21.28 6.30 -2.45
N ARG A 80 -20.15 6.99 -2.23
CA ARG A 80 -19.62 8.01 -3.13
C ARG A 80 -18.59 7.49 -4.14
N ALA A 81 -18.29 6.19 -4.14
CA ALA A 81 -17.23 5.62 -4.98
C ALA A 81 -17.43 5.88 -6.48
N HIS A 82 -18.68 5.98 -6.93
CA HIS A 82 -19.04 6.29 -8.31
C HIS A 82 -18.75 7.75 -8.74
N GLU A 83 -18.56 8.66 -7.77
CA GLU A 83 -18.23 10.07 -7.99
C GLU A 83 -16.72 10.33 -7.86
N ILE A 84 -15.94 9.33 -7.42
CA ILE A 84 -14.51 9.46 -7.14
C ILE A 84 -13.71 8.85 -8.29
N ASP A 85 -12.84 9.65 -8.90
CA ASP A 85 -11.82 9.15 -9.83
C ASP A 85 -10.62 8.60 -9.04
N PHE A 86 -10.57 7.27 -8.87
CA PHE A 86 -9.51 6.56 -8.15
C PHE A 86 -8.19 6.45 -8.95
N ARG A 87 -7.77 7.53 -9.62
CA ARG A 87 -6.61 7.55 -10.52
C ARG A 87 -5.29 7.27 -9.81
N TYR A 88 -5.08 7.81 -8.61
CA TYR A 88 -3.86 7.57 -7.82
C TYR A 88 -3.83 6.12 -7.36
N TRP A 89 -4.93 5.62 -6.79
CA TRP A 89 -5.04 4.22 -6.38
C TRP A 89 -4.84 3.25 -7.55
N ASN A 90 -5.47 3.48 -8.69
CA ASN A 90 -5.34 2.59 -9.85
C ASN A 90 -3.90 2.55 -10.40
N ARG A 91 -3.21 3.69 -10.41
CA ARG A 91 -1.79 3.76 -10.79
C ARG A 91 -0.92 3.01 -9.78
N TYR A 92 -1.22 3.12 -8.49
CA TYR A 92 -0.51 2.38 -7.44
C TYR A 92 -0.80 0.86 -7.48
N ARG A 93 -2.03 0.47 -7.79
CA ARG A 93 -2.43 -0.93 -8.02
C ARG A 93 -1.55 -1.57 -9.10
N GLN A 94 -1.42 -0.89 -10.24
CA GLN A 94 -0.58 -1.35 -11.35
C GLN A 94 0.89 -1.43 -10.93
N PHE A 95 1.38 -0.48 -10.14
CA PHE A 95 2.74 -0.52 -9.61
C PHE A 95 3.01 -1.73 -8.72
N MET A 96 2.09 -2.06 -7.81
CA MET A 96 2.23 -3.24 -6.95
C MET A 96 2.23 -4.55 -7.77
N ILE A 97 1.31 -4.67 -8.74
CA ILE A 97 1.23 -5.84 -9.62
C ILE A 97 2.49 -5.97 -10.49
N GLY A 98 2.94 -4.87 -11.09
CA GLY A 98 4.17 -4.82 -11.87
C GLY A 98 5.43 -5.10 -11.03
N GLY A 99 5.37 -4.83 -9.72
CA GLY A 99 6.40 -5.19 -8.74
C GLY A 99 6.35 -6.64 -8.26
N GLY A 100 5.47 -7.48 -8.84
CA GLY A 100 5.36 -8.90 -8.54
C GLY A 100 4.37 -9.26 -7.43
N MET A 101 3.61 -8.31 -6.89
CA MET A 101 2.56 -8.60 -5.91
C MET A 101 1.35 -9.24 -6.61
N SER A 102 0.83 -10.34 -6.06
CA SER A 102 -0.35 -10.99 -6.63
C SER A 102 -1.59 -10.11 -6.55
N GLU A 103 -2.51 -10.27 -7.49
CA GLU A 103 -3.78 -9.54 -7.48
C GLU A 103 -4.58 -9.78 -6.20
N HIS A 104 -4.49 -10.98 -5.64
CA HIS A 104 -5.16 -11.32 -4.39
C HIS A 104 -4.67 -10.44 -3.23
N VAL A 105 -3.36 -10.28 -3.07
CA VAL A 105 -2.78 -9.42 -2.02
C VAL A 105 -3.15 -7.96 -2.27
N VAL A 106 -3.09 -7.51 -3.53
CA VAL A 106 -3.47 -6.13 -3.89
C VAL A 106 -4.95 -5.86 -3.60
N ASN A 107 -5.82 -6.83 -3.84
CA ASN A 107 -7.25 -6.72 -3.50
C ASN A 107 -7.49 -6.75 -1.98
N ALA A 108 -6.66 -7.44 -1.20
CA ALA A 108 -6.71 -7.37 0.26
C ALA A 108 -6.28 -5.97 0.76
N VAL A 109 -5.20 -5.41 0.21
CA VAL A 109 -4.79 -4.01 0.47
C VAL A 109 -5.91 -3.06 0.07
N ASN A 110 -6.58 -3.29 -1.07
CA ASN A 110 -7.73 -2.51 -1.50
C ASN A 110 -8.82 -2.46 -0.42
N ALA A 111 -9.28 -3.63 0.04
CA ALA A 111 -10.36 -3.73 1.02
C ALA A 111 -10.00 -3.09 2.38
N VAL A 112 -8.76 -3.29 2.85
CA VAL A 112 -8.29 -2.70 4.12
C VAL A 112 -8.18 -1.19 4.01
N THR A 113 -7.63 -0.68 2.91
CA THR A 113 -7.46 0.77 2.71
C THR A 113 -8.80 1.48 2.48
N ASP A 114 -9.78 0.84 1.84
CA ASP A 114 -11.15 1.36 1.76
C ASP A 114 -11.75 1.54 3.16
N THR A 115 -11.58 0.53 4.02
CA THR A 115 -12.08 0.58 5.40
C THR A 115 -11.41 1.71 6.18
N ILE A 116 -10.09 1.89 6.04
CA ILE A 116 -9.36 2.96 6.74
C ILE A 116 -9.80 4.35 6.28
N VAL A 117 -9.91 4.56 4.96
CA VAL A 117 -10.32 5.86 4.40
C VAL A 117 -11.77 6.16 4.75
N ASP A 118 -12.66 5.17 4.70
CA ASP A 118 -14.04 5.33 5.15
C ASP A 118 -14.07 5.83 6.61
N LEU A 119 -13.30 5.20 7.50
CA LEU A 119 -13.23 5.60 8.91
C LEU A 119 -12.58 6.96 9.16
N ALA A 120 -11.68 7.39 8.27
CA ALA A 120 -11.01 8.68 8.37
C ALA A 120 -11.97 9.87 8.17
N GLY A 121 -13.15 9.64 7.61
CA GLY A 121 -14.23 10.61 7.45
C GLY A 121 -14.29 11.27 6.06
N ASP A 122 -15.47 11.75 5.66
CA ASP A 122 -15.65 12.35 4.34
C ASP A 122 -15.09 13.79 4.31
N PRO A 123 -14.05 14.09 3.48
CA PRO A 123 -13.47 15.43 3.40
C PRO A 123 -14.36 16.45 2.69
N SER A 124 -15.45 16.02 2.04
CA SER A 124 -16.44 16.91 1.41
C SER A 124 -17.44 17.49 2.40
N ILE A 125 -17.59 16.89 3.59
CA ILE A 125 -18.50 17.38 4.62
C ILE A 125 -17.93 18.69 5.21
N PRO A 126 -18.67 19.80 5.12
CA PRO A 126 -18.21 21.08 5.66
C PRO A 126 -18.17 21.06 7.19
N GLY A 127 -17.32 21.93 7.75
CA GLY A 127 -17.16 22.09 9.19
C GLY A 127 -15.86 21.50 9.72
N LYS A 128 -15.69 21.55 11.05
CA LYS A 128 -14.50 21.02 11.72
C LYS A 128 -14.76 19.59 12.18
N TRP A 129 -13.86 18.69 11.81
CA TRP A 129 -13.88 17.32 12.29
C TRP A 129 -12.47 16.86 12.62
N SER A 130 -12.38 15.91 13.54
CA SER A 130 -11.11 15.27 13.91
C SER A 130 -11.41 13.81 14.16
N ARG A 131 -10.82 12.93 13.34
CA ARG A 131 -10.87 11.48 13.50
C ARG A 131 -9.47 11.00 13.84
N ARG A 132 -9.37 10.09 14.80
CA ARG A 132 -8.12 9.41 15.18
C ARG A 132 -8.38 7.92 15.12
N GLY A 133 -7.45 7.19 14.52
CA GLY A 133 -7.52 5.74 14.40
C GLY A 133 -6.14 5.14 14.57
N LEU A 134 -6.10 3.89 15.01
CA LEU A 134 -4.88 3.10 15.10
C LEU A 134 -5.06 1.86 14.24
N VAL A 135 -4.17 1.68 13.27
CA VAL A 135 -4.11 0.48 12.44
C VAL A 135 -2.93 -0.35 12.91
N VAL A 136 -3.21 -1.55 13.40
CA VAL A 136 -2.20 -2.51 13.85
C VAL A 136 -2.17 -3.68 12.87
N GLY A 137 -0.98 -4.07 12.44
CA GLY A 137 -0.78 -5.23 11.57
C GLY A 137 0.47 -6.00 12.00
N HIS A 138 0.56 -7.27 11.62
CA HIS A 138 1.71 -8.11 11.91
C HIS A 138 3.00 -7.56 11.25
N VAL A 139 4.18 -8.00 11.71
CA VAL A 139 5.45 -7.69 11.02
C VAL A 139 5.38 -8.29 9.60
N GLN A 140 5.87 -7.58 8.59
CA GLN A 140 5.81 -7.97 7.18
C GLN A 140 4.42 -8.09 6.52
N SER A 141 3.34 -7.71 7.19
CA SER A 141 1.96 -7.76 6.64
C SER A 141 1.64 -6.72 5.54
N GLY A 142 2.64 -6.21 4.81
CA GLY A 142 2.43 -5.19 3.78
C GLY A 142 2.14 -3.78 4.33
N LYS A 143 2.68 -3.40 5.51
CA LYS A 143 2.49 -2.06 6.11
C LYS A 143 2.74 -0.91 5.13
N THR A 144 3.79 -1.05 4.31
CA THR A 144 4.13 -0.06 3.28
C THR A 144 3.05 0.06 2.22
N ALA A 145 2.58 -1.07 1.70
CA ALA A 145 1.48 -1.10 0.73
C ALA A 145 0.20 -0.48 1.31
N ASN A 146 -0.06 -0.74 2.59
CA ASN A 146 -1.22 -0.22 3.27
C ASN A 146 -1.17 1.32 3.43
N TYR A 147 -0.12 1.90 4.01
CA TYR A 147 -0.10 3.36 4.20
C TYR A 147 -0.06 4.12 2.86
N LEU A 148 0.66 3.60 1.85
CA LEU A 148 0.65 4.20 0.51
C LEU A 148 -0.72 4.08 -0.15
N GLY A 149 -1.40 2.94 0.00
CA GLY A 149 -2.76 2.76 -0.49
C GLY A 149 -3.76 3.73 0.16
N VAL A 150 -3.66 3.95 1.48
CA VAL A 150 -4.44 4.98 2.17
C VAL A 150 -4.17 6.38 1.61
N ILE A 151 -2.90 6.74 1.41
CA ILE A 151 -2.53 8.06 0.86
C ILE A 151 -3.11 8.27 -0.54
N ASN A 152 -2.95 7.28 -1.43
CA ASN A 152 -3.47 7.35 -2.80
C ASN A 152 -5.01 7.55 -2.79
N LYS A 153 -5.73 6.72 -2.03
CA LYS A 153 -7.21 6.79 -1.95
C LYS A 153 -7.72 8.03 -1.24
N ALA A 154 -7.05 8.49 -0.19
CA ALA A 154 -7.41 9.72 0.49
C ALA A 154 -7.32 10.92 -0.46
N VAL A 155 -6.24 10.99 -1.24
CA VAL A 155 -6.05 12.07 -2.22
C VAL A 155 -7.09 11.99 -3.34
N ASP A 156 -7.36 10.80 -3.89
CA ASP A 156 -8.46 10.57 -4.84
C ASP A 156 -9.81 11.05 -4.26
N SER A 157 -10.03 10.83 -2.96
CA SER A 157 -11.29 11.16 -2.27
C SER A 157 -11.43 12.64 -1.88
N GLY A 158 -10.39 13.47 -2.08
CA GLY A 158 -10.43 14.92 -1.86
C GLY A 158 -9.63 15.44 -0.66
N TYR A 159 -8.84 14.59 0.01
CA TYR A 159 -7.89 15.06 1.02
C TYR A 159 -6.75 15.85 0.37
N ARG A 160 -6.52 17.09 0.82
CA ARG A 160 -5.58 18.04 0.19
C ARG A 160 -4.19 18.06 0.82
N LEU A 161 -4.06 17.57 2.05
CA LEU A 161 -2.81 17.53 2.80
C LEU A 161 -2.64 16.18 3.45
N VAL A 162 -1.47 15.58 3.24
CA VAL A 162 -1.03 14.36 3.89
C VAL A 162 0.26 14.65 4.62
N ILE A 163 0.27 14.40 5.93
CA ILE A 163 1.47 14.52 6.76
C ILE A 163 1.84 13.10 7.20
N LEU A 164 2.98 12.62 6.71
CA LEU A 164 3.51 11.31 7.07
C LEU A 164 4.67 11.48 8.04
N ILE A 165 4.53 10.92 9.24
CA ILE A 165 5.57 10.95 10.27
C ILE A 165 6.30 9.61 10.24
N ALA A 166 7.56 9.61 9.81
CA ALA A 166 8.44 8.46 9.88
C ALA A 166 9.23 8.47 11.21
N GLY A 167 9.71 7.31 11.65
CA GLY A 167 10.43 7.16 12.92
C GLY A 167 11.61 8.13 13.08
N VAL A 168 12.05 8.32 14.33
CA VAL A 168 13.07 9.32 14.73
C VAL A 168 14.44 9.18 14.06
N HIS A 169 14.74 8.04 13.42
CA HIS A 169 16.02 7.80 12.77
C HIS A 169 15.99 8.21 11.29
N ASN A 170 17.00 8.98 10.86
CA ASN A 170 17.15 9.46 9.48
C ASN A 170 17.07 8.34 8.43
N ASN A 171 17.59 7.14 8.72
CA ASN A 171 17.52 6.02 7.78
C ASN A 171 16.08 5.59 7.49
N LEU A 172 15.24 5.50 8.53
CA LEU A 172 13.82 5.13 8.37
C LEU A 172 13.03 6.24 7.67
N ARG A 173 13.34 7.50 7.97
CA ARG A 173 12.78 8.67 7.28
C ARG A 173 13.12 8.63 5.79
N SER A 174 14.39 8.45 5.44
CA SER A 174 14.83 8.41 4.05
C SER A 174 14.21 7.26 3.25
N GLN A 175 14.11 6.06 3.84
CA GLN A 175 13.41 4.92 3.22
C GLN A 175 11.92 5.20 3.03
N THR A 176 11.27 5.84 4.01
CA THR A 176 9.85 6.19 3.92
C THR A 176 9.62 7.22 2.82
N GLN A 177 10.50 8.21 2.71
CA GLN A 177 10.43 9.21 1.64
C GLN A 177 10.59 8.57 0.26
N GLU A 178 11.58 7.70 0.07
CA GLU A 178 11.77 6.97 -1.19
C GLU A 178 10.54 6.14 -1.58
N ARG A 179 9.93 5.46 -0.60
CA ARG A 179 8.69 4.70 -0.83
C ARG A 179 7.52 5.60 -1.24
N VAL A 180 7.42 6.81 -0.69
CA VAL A 180 6.40 7.80 -1.09
C VAL A 180 6.67 8.34 -2.50
N ASP A 181 7.94 8.58 -2.82
CA ASP A 181 8.33 9.03 -4.15
C ASP A 181 7.97 7.99 -5.23
N PHE A 182 8.29 6.71 -4.97
CA PHE A 182 7.96 5.62 -5.88
C PHE A 182 6.47 5.26 -5.89
N GLY A 183 5.80 5.26 -4.73
CA GLY A 183 4.44 4.72 -4.58
C GLY A 183 3.31 5.73 -4.75
N PHE A 184 3.62 7.03 -4.77
CA PHE A 184 2.59 8.07 -4.81
C PHE A 184 2.98 9.27 -5.68
N VAL A 185 4.12 9.92 -5.41
CA VAL A 185 4.54 11.15 -6.11
C VAL A 185 4.86 10.87 -7.58
N GLY A 186 5.64 9.81 -7.84
CA GLY A 186 6.09 9.40 -9.18
C GLY A 186 7.30 10.16 -9.71
N ARG A 187 8.00 10.93 -8.88
CA ARG A 187 9.15 11.76 -9.23
C ARG A 187 10.14 11.81 -8.07
N ASP A 188 11.41 11.99 -8.36
CA ASP A 188 12.45 12.14 -7.33
C ASP A 188 12.28 13.47 -6.57
N SER A 189 11.87 13.41 -5.30
CA SER A 189 11.64 14.61 -4.49
C SER A 189 12.91 15.41 -4.19
N ASP A 190 14.09 14.79 -4.17
CA ASP A 190 15.36 15.51 -3.98
C ASP A 190 15.65 16.40 -5.19
N GLN A 191 15.39 15.91 -6.40
CA GLN A 191 15.57 16.68 -7.64
C GLN A 191 14.53 17.80 -7.76
N ILE A 192 13.28 17.55 -7.36
CA ILE A 192 12.23 18.60 -7.28
C ILE A 192 12.69 19.73 -6.35
N LEU A 193 13.12 19.38 -5.14
CA LEU A 193 13.38 20.36 -4.09
C LEU A 193 14.74 21.06 -4.27
N SER A 194 15.68 20.44 -4.98
CA SER A 194 16.91 21.10 -5.45
C SER A 194 16.72 21.94 -6.72
N ARG A 195 15.49 22.06 -7.24
CA ARG A 195 15.12 22.87 -8.42
C ARG A 195 15.84 22.44 -9.70
N GLN A 196 16.05 21.14 -9.87
CA GLN A 196 16.57 20.61 -11.13
C GLN A 196 15.54 20.79 -12.25
N ILE A 197 16.01 21.13 -13.45
CA ILE A 197 15.17 21.38 -14.62
C ILE A 197 14.51 20.08 -15.10
N ASN A 198 15.30 19.00 -15.14
CA ASN A 198 14.86 17.68 -15.57
C ASN A 198 14.79 16.76 -14.35
N VAL A 199 13.60 16.63 -13.77
CA VAL A 199 13.36 15.73 -12.64
C VAL A 199 12.99 14.34 -13.16
N ASP A 200 13.73 13.34 -12.69
CA ASP A 200 13.51 11.94 -13.03
C ASP A 200 12.15 11.42 -12.56
N ARG A 201 11.61 10.49 -13.35
CA ARG A 201 10.41 9.73 -13.00
C ARG A 201 10.82 8.46 -12.28
N VAL A 202 10.07 8.13 -11.24
CA VAL A 202 10.30 6.93 -10.43
C VAL A 202 8.98 6.23 -10.13
N GLY A 203 9.05 4.92 -9.90
CA GLY A 203 7.90 4.07 -9.53
C GLY A 203 6.65 4.34 -10.37
N VAL A 204 5.57 4.79 -9.72
CA VAL A 204 4.27 5.09 -10.34
C VAL A 204 4.35 6.11 -11.48
N GLY A 205 5.34 6.99 -11.49
CA GLY A 205 5.55 7.98 -12.56
C GLY A 205 5.94 7.36 -13.90
N ASN A 206 6.50 6.15 -13.89
CA ASN A 206 6.81 5.39 -15.11
C ASN A 206 5.57 4.71 -15.71
N ILE A 207 4.48 4.59 -14.94
CA ILE A 207 3.22 3.96 -15.38
C ILE A 207 2.31 4.99 -16.03
N ASN A 208 2.02 6.08 -15.32
CA ASN A 208 1.21 7.17 -15.87
C ASN A 208 1.71 8.52 -15.33
N PRO A 209 2.38 9.32 -16.17
CA PRO A 209 2.99 10.58 -15.76
C PRO A 209 2.05 11.79 -15.86
N SER A 210 0.81 11.62 -16.31
CA SER A 210 -0.12 12.74 -16.59
C SER A 210 -0.55 13.52 -15.34
N PHE A 211 -0.20 13.04 -14.15
CA PHE A 211 -0.49 13.68 -12.87
C PHE A 211 0.57 13.34 -11.82
N THR A 212 0.74 14.22 -10.84
CA THR A 212 1.69 14.03 -9.74
C THR A 212 1.23 14.81 -8.52
N ALA A 213 1.66 14.40 -7.33
CA ALA A 213 1.45 15.13 -6.09
C ALA A 213 2.67 16.01 -5.79
N THR A 214 2.46 17.14 -5.11
CA THR A 214 3.57 18.01 -4.69
C THR A 214 4.20 17.49 -3.40
N ALA A 215 5.48 17.14 -3.45
CA ALA A 215 6.27 16.83 -2.26
C ALA A 215 6.87 18.10 -1.65
N TYR A 216 6.74 18.25 -0.32
CA TYR A 216 7.32 19.37 0.45
C TYR A 216 8.55 18.96 1.30
N THR A 217 8.85 17.66 1.30
CA THR A 217 10.00 17.04 1.96
C THR A 217 10.67 16.08 0.99
N SER A 218 11.94 15.81 1.21
CA SER A 218 12.72 14.80 0.49
C SER A 218 13.73 14.13 1.44
N ARG A 219 14.55 13.22 0.92
CA ARG A 219 15.58 12.54 1.73
C ARG A 219 16.63 13.55 2.19
N ALA A 220 17.05 14.43 1.30
CA ALA A 220 18.04 15.48 1.57
C ALA A 220 17.45 16.71 2.28
N TYR A 221 16.16 17.02 2.11
CA TYR A 221 15.58 18.25 2.62
C TYR A 221 14.35 18.04 3.49
N ASP A 222 14.39 18.54 4.72
CA ASP A 222 13.24 18.49 5.62
C ASP A 222 12.24 19.65 5.42
N PHE A 223 11.09 19.55 6.09
CA PHE A 223 10.08 20.61 6.04
C PHE A 223 10.64 21.90 6.66
N ALA A 224 10.51 23.02 5.93
CA ALA A 224 11.07 24.30 6.32
C ALA A 224 10.03 25.42 6.20
N ARG A 225 10.21 26.52 6.96
CA ARG A 225 9.28 27.66 6.99
C ARG A 225 8.97 28.23 5.61
N THR A 226 9.99 28.37 4.76
CA THR A 226 9.83 28.86 3.38
C THR A 226 8.88 27.99 2.54
N ARG A 227 8.86 26.68 2.80
CA ARG A 227 7.95 25.74 2.14
C ARG A 227 6.54 25.81 2.71
N ALA A 228 6.42 26.02 4.03
CA ALA A 228 5.13 26.25 4.67
C ALA A 228 4.42 27.48 4.10
N GLU A 229 5.14 28.59 3.91
CA GLU A 229 4.59 29.81 3.31
C GLU A 229 4.12 29.60 1.86
N THR A 230 4.78 28.71 1.12
CA THR A 230 4.34 28.32 -0.23
C THR A 230 3.06 27.48 -0.18
N LEU A 231 2.98 26.54 0.76
CA LEU A 231 1.79 25.72 0.99
C LEU A 231 0.58 26.59 1.38
N GLU A 232 0.75 27.58 2.25
CA GLU A 232 -0.30 28.52 2.67
C GLU A 232 -0.91 29.27 1.47
N ARG A 233 -0.05 29.75 0.55
CA ARG A 233 -0.50 30.45 -0.67
C ARG A 233 -1.26 29.52 -1.62
N VAL A 234 -0.81 28.28 -1.78
CA VAL A 234 -1.44 27.30 -2.70
C VAL A 234 -2.77 26.78 -2.14
N MET A 235 -2.87 26.63 -0.82
CA MET A 235 -4.06 26.05 -0.17
C MET A 235 -5.08 27.08 0.32
N ASN A 236 -4.83 28.39 0.13
CA ASN A 236 -5.65 29.48 0.66
C ASN A 236 -5.97 29.31 2.16
N PHE A 237 -4.98 28.87 2.95
CA PHE A 237 -5.13 28.84 4.40
C PHE A 237 -5.00 30.27 4.94
N GLY A 238 -6.10 31.01 5.00
CA GLY A 238 -6.15 32.24 5.77
C GLY A 238 -5.94 31.96 7.26
N GLY A 239 -4.72 32.21 7.77
CA GLY A 239 -4.50 32.46 9.21
C GLY A 239 -3.82 31.38 10.06
N TRP A 240 -2.70 30.79 9.62
CA TRP A 240 -1.85 29.97 10.51
C TRP A 240 -0.83 30.79 11.34
N ARG A 241 -0.71 32.11 11.09
CA ARG A 241 0.29 33.02 11.70
C ARG A 241 0.23 33.23 13.22
N GLN A 242 -0.67 32.61 13.99
CA GLN A 242 -0.83 32.91 15.42
C GLN A 242 -0.43 31.81 16.40
N ARG A 243 0.09 30.65 15.97
CA ARG A 243 0.50 29.58 16.92
C ARG A 243 1.78 28.85 16.50
N CYS A 244 2.91 29.53 16.62
CA CYS A 244 4.22 28.94 16.92
C CYS A 244 4.89 29.78 17.99
#